data_AF-A0A1S9T0T9-F1
#
_entry.id   AF-A0A1S9T0T9-F1
#
_cell.length_a   1.000
_cell.length_b   1.000
_cell.length_c   1.000
_cell.angle_alpha   90.00
_cell.angle_beta   90.00
_cell.angle_gamma   90.00
#
_symmetry.space_group_name_H-M   'P 1'
#
loop_
_entity.id
_entity.type
_entity.pdbx_description
1 polymer ?
#
loop_
_entity_poly.entity_id
_entity_poly.type
_entity_poly.pdbx_seq_one_letter_code
_entity_poly.pdbx_strand_id
1 'polypeptide(L)'
;MKIEPGKRSDQAYGATRMDMTQKNELYIREKKKGITYTERTKLLQGITVYMTNIPTEWVPKEKIYDLYSLRWQIELLFKIWKSWFRIHRCKSIKQERLECHLYGQLISILLCSSTMFKMRELLLRKKQKELSEYKAMYIIKDYFLLFHQALHKNTQELSKILLRLFNLLQRNGRKSHRYEKKTVFDILGVVYEYTTSAHQVA
;
A
#
# COMPACT_ATOMS: atom_id res chain seq x y z
N MET A 1 53.97 -9.23 -3.49
CA MET A 1 52.59 -9.24 -2.97
C MET A 1 52.14 -7.80 -2.78
N LYS A 2 51.67 -7.17 -3.87
CA LYS A 2 51.13 -5.81 -3.84
C LYS A 2 49.61 -5.94 -3.70
N ILE A 3 49.09 -5.50 -2.57
CA ILE A 3 47.66 -5.42 -2.32
C ILE A 3 47.14 -4.22 -3.12
N GLU A 4 46.32 -4.47 -4.14
CA GLU A 4 45.60 -3.40 -4.84
C GLU A 4 44.57 -2.78 -3.90
N PRO A 5 44.50 -1.44 -3.77
CA PRO A 5 43.47 -0.79 -2.99
C PRO A 5 42.12 -0.90 -3.70
N GLY A 6 41.13 -1.43 -2.97
CA GLY A 6 39.79 -1.70 -3.46
C GLY A 6 39.12 -0.49 -4.13
N LYS A 7 38.51 -0.76 -5.28
CA LYS A 7 37.65 0.16 -6.01
C LYS A 7 36.54 0.65 -5.08
N ARG A 8 36.67 1.88 -4.59
CA ARG A 8 35.62 2.64 -3.93
C ARG A 8 34.52 2.87 -4.98
N SER A 9 33.40 2.17 -4.85
CA SER A 9 32.26 2.37 -5.73
C SER A 9 31.64 3.75 -5.44
N ASP A 10 31.99 4.73 -6.27
CA ASP A 10 31.37 6.06 -6.30
C ASP A 10 29.92 5.93 -6.78
N GLN A 11 28.99 5.64 -5.86
CA GLN A 11 27.57 5.60 -6.17
C GLN A 11 26.75 6.19 -5.03
N ALA A 12 26.60 7.52 -5.01
CA ALA A 12 25.45 8.15 -4.37
C ALA A 12 25.36 9.65 -4.72
N TYR A 13 24.64 10.07 -5.77
CA TYR A 13 24.13 11.46 -5.80
C TYR A 13 22.81 11.57 -6.58
N GLY A 14 21.74 11.80 -5.83
CA GLY A 14 20.48 12.37 -6.30
C GLY A 14 19.93 13.21 -5.15
N ALA A 15 20.23 14.52 -5.16
CA ALA A 15 19.70 15.47 -4.18
C ALA A 15 18.57 16.26 -4.86
N THR A 16 17.32 15.99 -4.50
CA THR A 16 16.18 16.75 -5.01
C THR A 16 16.06 18.06 -4.23
N ARG A 17 16.01 19.20 -4.94
CA ARG A 17 15.81 20.53 -4.35
C ARG A 17 14.43 20.60 -3.68
N MET A 18 14.33 21.25 -2.51
CA MET A 18 13.09 21.37 -1.74
C MET A 18 11.92 21.84 -2.60
N ASP A 19 10.90 20.99 -2.68
CA ASP A 19 9.66 21.30 -3.39
C ASP A 19 8.76 22.21 -2.54
N MET A 20 7.90 23.02 -3.16
CA MET A 20 7.04 24.00 -2.46
C MET A 20 6.15 23.34 -1.40
N THR A 21 5.73 22.10 -1.65
CA THR A 21 4.94 21.26 -0.73
C THR A 21 5.71 20.90 0.54
N GLN A 22 7.01 20.61 0.45
CA GLN A 22 7.85 20.30 1.60
C GLN A 22 8.02 21.51 2.51
N LYS A 23 8.18 22.71 1.94
CA LYS A 23 8.22 23.96 2.73
C LYS A 23 6.92 24.20 3.51
N ASN A 24 5.77 23.89 2.90
CA ASN A 24 4.48 24.04 3.56
C ASN A 24 4.27 23.00 4.69
N GLU A 25 4.73 21.76 4.50
CA GLU A 25 4.73 20.74 5.57
C GLU A 25 5.61 21.12 6.77
N LEU A 26 6.77 21.74 6.52
CA LEU A 26 7.65 22.25 7.56
C LEU A 26 6.99 23.38 8.35
N TYR A 27 6.36 24.32 7.66
CA TYR A 27 5.60 25.39 8.30
C TYR A 27 4.47 24.86 9.19
N ILE A 28 3.72 23.85 8.72
CA ILE A 28 2.68 23.19 9.52
C ILE A 28 3.27 22.52 10.77
N ARG A 29 4.47 21.91 10.67
CA ARG A 29 5.15 21.31 11.82
C ARG A 29 5.65 22.34 12.82
N GLU A 30 6.20 23.46 12.36
CA GLU A 30 6.62 24.58 13.23
C GLU A 30 5.42 25.08 14.05
N LYS A 31 4.28 25.32 13.39
CA LYS A 31 3.04 25.72 14.06
C LYS A 31 2.51 24.68 15.04
N LYS A 32 2.52 23.39 14.67
CA LYS A 32 2.02 22.32 15.56
C LYS A 32 2.89 22.10 16.79
N LYS A 33 4.20 22.34 16.68
CA LYS A 33 5.15 22.11 17.78
C LYS A 33 5.51 23.38 18.55
N GLY A 34 5.16 24.57 18.05
CA GLY A 34 5.54 25.84 18.66
C GLY A 34 7.06 26.09 18.63
N ILE A 35 7.78 25.46 17.71
CA ILE A 35 9.24 25.53 17.60
C ILE A 35 9.58 26.15 16.24
N THR A 36 10.48 27.14 16.24
CA THR A 36 11.06 27.72 15.03
C THR A 36 12.38 27.02 14.72
N TYR A 37 12.51 26.41 13.53
CA TYR A 37 13.76 25.76 13.13
C TYR A 37 14.76 26.78 12.57
N THR A 38 16.05 26.50 12.74
CA THR A 38 17.12 27.29 12.10
C THR A 38 17.14 27.04 10.60
N GLU A 39 17.58 28.02 9.81
CA GLU A 39 17.67 27.91 8.33
C GLU A 39 18.51 26.71 7.88
N ARG A 40 19.62 26.41 8.58
CA ARG A 40 20.43 25.20 8.33
C ARG A 40 19.62 23.91 8.52
N THR A 41 18.78 23.85 9.54
CA THR A 41 17.93 22.69 9.81
C THR A 41 16.84 22.53 8.76
N LYS A 42 16.24 23.63 8.30
CA LYS A 42 15.26 23.63 7.21
C LYS A 42 15.87 23.13 5.90
N LEU A 43 17.09 23.58 5.57
CA LEU A 43 17.85 23.11 4.40
C LEU A 43 18.10 21.60 4.47
N LEU A 44 18.59 21.10 5.61
CA LEU A 44 18.89 19.68 5.79
C LEU A 44 17.63 18.81 5.75
N GLN A 45 16.50 19.28 6.30
CA GLN A 45 15.21 18.57 6.22
C GLN A 45 14.65 18.51 4.80
N GLY A 46 15.13 19.36 3.91
CA GLY A 46 14.82 19.34 2.49
C GLY A 46 15.54 18.26 1.68
N ILE A 47 16.60 17.67 2.24
CA ILE A 47 17.42 16.68 1.55
C ILE A 47 16.89 15.29 1.87
N THR A 48 16.42 14.57 0.84
CA THR A 48 16.09 13.15 0.96
C THR A 48 17.10 12.34 0.16
N VAL A 49 17.79 11.40 0.81
CA VAL A 49 18.79 10.53 0.19
C VAL A 49 18.23 9.12 0.09
N TYR A 50 18.25 8.56 -1.12
CA TYR A 50 17.91 7.17 -1.39
C TYR A 50 19.17 6.40 -1.73
N MET A 51 19.34 5.23 -1.09
CA MET A 51 20.43 4.29 -1.37
C MET A 51 19.82 3.00 -1.90
N THR A 52 20.33 2.48 -3.00
CA THR A 52 19.83 1.25 -3.62
C THR A 52 20.96 0.47 -4.27
N ASN A 53 20.82 -0.85 -4.27
CA ASN A 53 21.68 -1.78 -5.00
C ASN A 53 21.11 -2.11 -6.39
N ILE A 54 19.99 -1.49 -6.79
CA ILE A 54 19.36 -1.70 -8.09
C ILE A 54 20.23 -1.02 -9.17
N PRO A 55 20.64 -1.75 -10.22
CA PRO A 55 21.41 -1.17 -11.32
C PRO A 55 20.56 -0.16 -12.10
N THR A 56 21.20 0.90 -12.59
CA THR A 56 20.54 1.96 -13.39
C THR A 56 19.90 1.42 -14.67
N GLU A 57 20.38 0.29 -15.18
CA GLU A 57 19.82 -0.42 -16.34
C GLU A 57 18.38 -0.89 -16.11
N TRP A 58 18.04 -1.30 -14.88
CA TRP A 58 16.71 -1.81 -14.55
C TRP A 58 15.75 -0.69 -14.15
N VAL A 59 16.24 0.29 -13.39
CA VAL A 59 15.44 1.41 -12.91
C VAL A 59 16.25 2.70 -13.05
N PRO A 60 15.81 3.62 -13.93
CA PRO A 60 16.39 4.95 -14.02
C PRO A 60 16.31 5.71 -12.70
N LYS A 61 17.30 6.57 -12.43
CA LYS A 61 17.42 7.29 -11.15
C LYS A 61 16.18 8.12 -10.83
N GLU A 62 15.52 8.64 -11.86
CA GLU A 62 14.31 9.46 -11.78
C GLU A 62 13.10 8.68 -11.26
N LYS A 63 13.11 7.34 -11.42
CA LYS A 63 12.02 6.44 -11.00
C LYS A 63 12.24 5.82 -9.62
N ILE A 64 13.43 5.96 -9.04
CA ILE A 64 13.74 5.43 -7.70
C ILE A 64 12.78 6.00 -6.65
N TYR A 65 12.46 7.30 -6.75
CA TYR A 65 11.49 7.94 -5.86
C TYR A 65 10.09 7.31 -5.97
N ASP A 66 9.58 7.18 -7.21
CA ASP A 66 8.28 6.58 -7.48
C ASP A 66 8.23 5.14 -6.94
N LEU A 67 9.28 4.36 -7.18
CA LEU A 67 9.38 2.98 -6.70
C LEU A 67 9.42 2.91 -5.16
N TYR A 68 10.23 3.75 -4.51
CA TYR A 68 10.31 3.80 -3.06
C TYR A 68 8.99 4.25 -2.41
N SER A 69 8.18 5.05 -3.10
CA SER A 69 6.85 5.43 -2.63
C SER A 69 5.92 4.22 -2.42
N LEU A 70 6.14 3.12 -3.16
CA LEU A 70 5.40 1.87 -2.99
C LEU A 70 5.65 1.20 -1.63
N ARG A 71 6.72 1.56 -0.91
CA ARG A 71 6.94 1.12 0.47
C ARG A 71 5.71 1.39 1.35
N TRP A 72 4.95 2.46 1.08
CA TRP A 72 3.73 2.77 1.83
C TRP A 72 2.65 1.67 1.77
N GLN A 73 2.71 0.76 0.80
CA GLN A 73 1.80 -0.39 0.72
C GLN A 73 1.87 -1.27 1.97
N ILE A 74 3.06 -1.48 2.55
CA ILE A 74 3.20 -2.29 3.77
C ILE A 74 2.57 -1.59 4.98
N GLU A 75 2.69 -0.26 5.05
CA GLU A 75 2.04 0.54 6.09
C GLU A 75 0.52 0.46 5.97
N LEU A 76 -0.01 0.50 4.74
CA LEU A 76 -1.43 0.35 4.49
C LEU A 76 -1.92 -1.04 4.92
N LEU A 77 -1.17 -2.11 4.62
CA LEU A 77 -1.49 -3.47 5.10
C LEU A 77 -1.50 -3.54 6.63
N PHE A 78 -0.48 -3.03 7.32
CA PHE A 78 -0.46 -3.01 8.78
C PHE A 78 -1.57 -2.13 9.37
N LYS A 79 -1.92 -1.02 8.70
CA LYS A 79 -3.06 -0.18 9.10
C LYS A 79 -4.37 -0.97 9.01
N ILE A 80 -4.56 -1.72 7.93
CA ILE A 80 -5.72 -2.60 7.73
C ILE A 80 -5.77 -3.65 8.85
N TRP A 81 -4.67 -4.34 9.14
CA TRP A 81 -4.62 -5.38 10.17
C TRP A 81 -4.93 -4.81 11.57
N LYS A 82 -4.34 -3.65 11.91
CA LYS A 82 -4.63 -2.99 13.18
C LYS A 82 -6.08 -2.50 13.27
N SER A 83 -6.61 -1.89 12.22
CA SER A 83 -7.95 -1.30 12.22
C SER A 83 -9.05 -2.37 12.22
N TRP A 84 -8.96 -3.33 11.30
CA TRP A 84 -10.05 -4.27 11.03
C TRP A 84 -9.92 -5.60 11.79
N PHE A 85 -8.69 -6.07 12.02
CA PHE A 85 -8.45 -7.33 12.72
C PHE A 85 -8.01 -7.12 14.18
N ARG A 86 -7.72 -5.87 14.58
CA ARG A 86 -7.38 -5.49 15.95
C ARG A 86 -6.22 -6.30 16.53
N ILE A 87 -5.26 -6.70 15.68
CA ILE A 87 -4.10 -7.53 16.08
C ILE A 87 -3.22 -6.90 17.17
N HIS A 88 -3.28 -5.58 17.32
CA HIS A 88 -2.56 -4.84 18.36
C HIS A 88 -3.24 -4.90 19.73
N ARG A 89 -4.48 -5.41 19.82
CA ARG A 89 -5.22 -5.48 21.07
C ARG A 89 -4.98 -6.84 21.72
N CYS A 90 -4.07 -6.87 22.68
CA CYS A 90 -3.88 -8.02 23.55
C CYS A 90 -4.62 -7.80 24.87
N LYS A 91 -5.41 -8.78 25.29
CA LYS A 91 -5.96 -8.83 26.65
C LYS A 91 -4.94 -9.52 27.54
N SER A 92 -4.87 -9.14 28.82
CA SER A 92 -4.10 -9.90 29.80
C SER A 92 -4.84 -11.21 30.09
N ILE A 93 -4.36 -12.30 29.49
CA ILE A 93 -4.89 -13.67 29.61
C ILE A 93 -3.72 -14.66 29.64
N LYS A 94 -4.00 -15.92 29.99
CA LYS A 94 -3.02 -17.00 29.93
C LYS A 94 -2.39 -17.11 28.53
N GLN A 95 -1.11 -17.47 28.48
CA GLN A 95 -0.31 -17.52 27.26
C GLN A 95 -0.96 -18.40 26.19
N GLU A 96 -1.46 -19.58 26.55
CA GLU A 96 -2.03 -20.54 25.60
C GLU A 96 -3.30 -19.99 24.94
N ARG A 97 -4.12 -19.24 25.71
CA ARG A 97 -5.31 -18.57 25.18
C ARG A 97 -4.94 -17.40 24.27
N LEU A 98 -3.87 -16.67 24.60
CA LEU A 98 -3.36 -15.59 23.78
C LEU A 98 -2.83 -16.11 22.44
N GLU A 99 -2.03 -17.18 22.46
CA GLU A 99 -1.50 -17.83 21.27
C GLU A 99 -2.62 -18.35 20.37
N CYS A 100 -3.58 -19.08 20.92
CA CYS A 100 -4.74 -19.56 20.16
C CYS A 100 -5.52 -18.40 19.52
N HIS A 101 -5.75 -17.31 20.26
CA HIS A 101 -6.41 -16.12 19.72
C HIS A 101 -5.60 -15.48 18.59
N LEU A 102 -4.28 -15.36 18.75
CA LEU A 102 -3.38 -14.80 17.76
C LEU A 102 -3.38 -15.64 16.48
N TYR A 103 -3.25 -16.96 16.58
CA TYR A 103 -3.33 -17.86 15.42
C TYR A 103 -4.66 -17.74 14.68
N GLY A 104 -5.79 -17.71 15.41
CA GLY A 104 -7.10 -17.50 14.79
C GLY A 104 -7.22 -16.17 14.05
N GLN A 105 -6.65 -15.09 14.60
CA GLN A 105 -6.57 -13.79 13.93
C GLN A 105 -5.69 -13.84 12.67
N LEU A 106 -4.53 -14.48 12.75
CA LEU A 106 -3.60 -14.62 11.62
C LEU A 106 -4.23 -15.43 10.47
N ILE A 107 -4.92 -16.53 10.79
CA ILE A 107 -5.66 -17.33 9.80
C ILE A 107 -6.77 -16.48 9.16
N SER A 108 -7.51 -15.71 9.95
CA SER A 108 -8.55 -14.81 9.43
C SER A 108 -7.98 -13.75 8.48
N ILE A 109 -6.84 -13.15 8.86
CA ILE A 109 -6.11 -12.19 8.01
C ILE A 109 -5.66 -12.84 6.71
N LEU A 110 -5.09 -14.04 6.79
CA LEU A 110 -4.59 -14.78 5.63
C LEU A 110 -5.72 -15.08 4.63
N LEU A 111 -6.85 -15.59 5.11
CA LEU A 111 -8.01 -15.92 4.27
C LEU A 111 -8.60 -14.67 3.60
N CYS A 112 -8.80 -13.59 4.37
CA CYS A 112 -9.32 -12.34 3.83
C CYS A 112 -8.34 -11.70 2.82
N SER A 113 -7.04 -11.73 3.11
CA SER A 113 -6.00 -11.18 2.23
C SER A 113 -5.91 -11.99 0.93
N SER A 114 -5.91 -13.32 1.01
CA SER A 114 -5.87 -14.20 -0.17
C SER A 114 -7.08 -13.96 -1.08
N THR A 115 -8.28 -13.84 -0.49
CA THR A 115 -9.50 -13.50 -1.23
C THR A 115 -9.39 -12.12 -1.88
N MET A 116 -8.88 -11.12 -1.15
CA MET A 116 -8.71 -9.76 -1.65
C MET A 116 -7.75 -9.70 -2.85
N PHE A 117 -6.58 -10.34 -2.74
CA PHE A 117 -5.63 -10.41 -3.84
C PHE A 117 -6.22 -11.11 -5.06
N LYS A 118 -6.94 -12.23 -4.86
CA LYS A 118 -7.58 -12.93 -5.98
C LYS A 118 -8.68 -12.11 -6.65
N MET A 119 -9.53 -11.43 -5.87
CA MET A 119 -10.58 -10.57 -6.41
C MET A 119 -10.01 -9.36 -7.15
N ARG A 120 -8.91 -8.76 -6.63
CA ARG A 120 -8.20 -7.67 -7.31
C ARG A 120 -7.66 -8.12 -8.66
N GLU A 121 -6.99 -9.28 -8.70
CA GLU A 121 -6.47 -9.85 -9.95
C GLU A 121 -7.62 -10.09 -10.96
N LEU A 122 -8.71 -10.70 -10.52
CA LEU A 122 -9.86 -10.98 -11.40
C LEU A 122 -10.51 -9.69 -11.93
N LEU A 123 -10.63 -8.65 -11.11
CA LEU A 123 -11.17 -7.36 -11.53
C LEU A 123 -10.26 -6.64 -12.51
N LEU A 124 -8.94 -6.71 -12.33
CA LEU A 124 -7.99 -6.19 -13.30
C LEU A 124 -8.13 -6.95 -14.63
N ARG A 125 -8.05 -8.27 -14.63
CA ARG A 125 -8.13 -9.08 -15.86
C ARG A 125 -9.45 -8.94 -16.61
N LYS A 126 -10.60 -8.93 -15.90
CA LYS A 126 -11.93 -8.96 -16.53
C LYS A 126 -12.54 -7.58 -16.79
N LYS A 127 -12.15 -6.56 -16.02
CA LYS A 127 -12.78 -5.24 -16.03
C LYS A 127 -11.78 -4.10 -16.12
N GLN A 128 -10.47 -4.38 -16.13
CA GLN A 128 -9.42 -3.37 -16.14
C GLN A 128 -9.59 -2.35 -15.01
N LYS A 129 -10.02 -2.79 -13.82
CA LYS A 129 -10.27 -1.90 -12.67
C LYS A 129 -9.27 -2.11 -11.57
N GLU A 130 -8.70 -1.01 -11.08
CA GLU A 130 -7.91 -1.00 -9.85
C GLU A 130 -8.84 -1.03 -8.62
N LEU A 131 -8.66 -2.08 -7.80
CA LEU A 131 -9.38 -2.27 -6.54
C LEU A 131 -8.59 -1.64 -5.38
N SER A 132 -9.28 -0.89 -4.51
CA SER A 132 -8.72 -0.37 -3.26
C SER A 132 -8.57 -1.49 -2.23
N GLU A 133 -7.34 -1.74 -1.78
CA GLU A 133 -7.02 -2.76 -0.77
C GLU A 133 -7.81 -2.53 0.53
N TYR A 134 -7.92 -1.27 0.96
CA TYR A 134 -8.61 -0.92 2.19
C TYR A 134 -10.12 -1.16 2.10
N LYS A 135 -10.78 -0.72 1.01
CA LYS A 135 -12.22 -0.92 0.81
C LYS A 135 -12.54 -2.40 0.60
N ALA A 136 -11.71 -3.09 -0.18
CA ALA A 136 -11.88 -4.51 -0.46
C ALA A 136 -11.77 -5.34 0.81
N MET A 137 -10.77 -5.08 1.65
CA MET A 137 -10.63 -5.80 2.91
C MET A 137 -11.84 -5.59 3.83
N TYR A 138 -12.34 -4.36 3.91
CA TYR A 138 -13.55 -4.06 4.68
C TYR A 138 -14.74 -4.92 4.23
N ILE A 139 -15.05 -4.93 2.93
CA ILE A 139 -16.16 -5.71 2.36
C ILE A 139 -15.93 -7.22 2.56
N ILE A 140 -14.72 -7.71 2.32
CA ILE A 140 -14.40 -9.15 2.42
C ILE A 140 -14.49 -9.65 3.86
N LYS A 141 -14.07 -8.83 4.83
CA LYS A 141 -14.17 -9.16 6.25
C LYS A 141 -15.62 -9.41 6.66
N ASP A 142 -16.56 -8.59 6.18
CA ASP A 142 -17.99 -8.78 6.48
C ASP A 142 -18.55 -10.06 5.85
N TYR A 143 -17.95 -10.52 4.75
CA TYR A 143 -18.28 -11.79 4.08
C TYR A 143 -17.67 -13.02 4.76
N PHE A 144 -16.78 -12.85 5.74
CA PHE A 144 -16.05 -13.97 6.34
C PHE A 144 -16.97 -15.04 6.96
N LEU A 145 -18.02 -14.60 7.67
CA LEU A 145 -18.99 -15.53 8.26
C LEU A 145 -19.78 -16.30 7.18
N LEU A 146 -20.13 -15.61 6.08
CA LEU A 146 -20.85 -16.21 4.96
C LEU A 146 -19.98 -17.27 4.24
N PHE A 147 -18.67 -17.03 4.12
CA PHE A 147 -17.75 -18.04 3.60
C PHE A 147 -17.69 -19.28 4.47
N HIS A 148 -17.55 -19.08 5.79
CA HIS A 148 -17.54 -20.20 6.72
C HIS A 148 -18.82 -21.04 6.61
N GLN A 149 -19.99 -20.40 6.59
CA GLN A 149 -21.28 -21.10 6.44
C GLN A 149 -21.41 -21.84 5.10
N ALA A 150 -20.93 -21.25 4.00
CA ALA A 150 -21.03 -21.88 2.69
C ALA A 150 -20.06 -23.05 2.50
N LEU A 151 -18.87 -23.00 3.12
CA LEU A 151 -17.91 -24.10 3.11
C LEU A 151 -18.49 -25.39 3.70
N HIS A 152 -19.33 -25.28 4.74
CA HIS A 152 -19.99 -26.43 5.37
C HIS A 152 -21.20 -26.97 4.60
N LYS A 153 -21.73 -26.24 3.62
CA LYS A 153 -22.93 -26.65 2.88
C LYS A 153 -22.60 -27.36 1.57
N ASN A 154 -22.12 -26.61 0.57
CA ASN A 154 -21.78 -27.15 -0.74
C ASN A 154 -20.93 -26.15 -1.54
N THR A 155 -20.16 -26.65 -2.49
CA THR A 155 -19.30 -25.86 -3.40
C THR A 155 -20.10 -24.86 -4.24
N GLN A 156 -21.34 -25.20 -4.62
CA GLN A 156 -22.20 -24.30 -5.39
C GLN A 156 -22.60 -23.05 -4.61
N GLU A 157 -22.95 -23.18 -3.33
CA GLU A 157 -23.30 -22.02 -2.51
C GLU A 157 -22.10 -21.09 -2.29
N LEU A 158 -20.92 -21.68 -2.09
CA LEU A 158 -19.68 -20.90 -2.01
C LEU A 158 -19.44 -20.11 -3.30
N SER A 159 -19.66 -20.71 -4.47
CA SER A 159 -19.51 -20.03 -5.75
C SER A 159 -20.48 -18.84 -5.89
N LYS A 160 -21.74 -19.00 -5.46
CA LYS A 160 -22.74 -17.92 -5.48
C LYS A 160 -22.31 -16.74 -4.59
N ILE A 161 -21.79 -17.02 -3.40
CA ILE A 161 -21.32 -15.98 -2.47
C ILE A 161 -20.09 -15.27 -3.04
N LEU A 162 -19.15 -16.01 -3.63
CA LEU A 162 -17.96 -15.43 -4.28
C LEU A 162 -18.35 -14.54 -5.47
N LEU A 163 -19.32 -14.94 -6.28
CA LEU A 163 -19.85 -14.13 -7.38
C LEU A 163 -20.53 -12.85 -6.86
N ARG A 164 -21.31 -12.96 -5.78
CA ARG A 164 -21.94 -11.80 -5.13
C ARG A 164 -20.89 -10.83 -4.59
N LEU A 165 -19.85 -11.35 -3.93
CA LEU A 165 -18.73 -10.55 -3.45
C LEU A 165 -18.03 -9.84 -4.62
N PHE A 166 -17.74 -10.55 -5.71
CA PHE A 166 -17.12 -9.97 -6.90
C PHE A 166 -17.93 -8.78 -7.44
N ASN A 167 -19.24 -8.93 -7.57
CA ASN A 167 -20.13 -7.86 -8.03
C ASN A 167 -20.14 -6.64 -7.08
N LEU A 168 -20.10 -6.87 -5.77
CA LEU A 168 -20.00 -5.78 -4.79
C LEU A 168 -18.67 -5.05 -4.84
N LEU A 169 -17.56 -5.79 -4.94
CA LEU A 169 -16.22 -5.22 -5.08
C LEU A 169 -16.11 -4.43 -6.39
N GLN A 170 -16.71 -4.92 -7.47
CA GLN A 170 -16.75 -4.22 -8.76
C GLN A 170 -17.46 -2.85 -8.65
N ARG A 171 -18.58 -2.79 -7.91
CA ARG A 171 -19.38 -1.56 -7.76
C ARG A 171 -18.76 -0.58 -6.77
N ASN A 172 -18.30 -1.05 -5.62
CA ASN A 172 -17.96 -0.20 -4.48
C ASN A 172 -16.45 -0.11 -4.19
N GLY A 173 -15.67 -1.09 -4.68
CA GLY A 173 -14.28 -1.27 -4.30
C GLY A 173 -13.27 -0.45 -5.10
N ARG A 174 -13.71 0.35 -6.10
CA ARG A 174 -12.80 1.11 -6.98
C ARG A 174 -11.83 1.99 -6.17
N LYS A 175 -10.56 1.98 -6.58
CA LYS A 175 -9.52 2.87 -6.07
C LYS A 175 -9.85 4.32 -6.43
N SER A 176 -9.81 5.18 -5.43
CA SER A 176 -9.92 6.63 -5.64
C SER A 176 -8.59 7.17 -6.14
N HIS A 177 -8.63 7.98 -7.19
CA HIS A 177 -7.47 8.72 -7.66
C HIS A 177 -7.43 10.10 -6.99
N ARG A 178 -6.25 10.53 -6.55
CA ARG A 178 -6.06 11.86 -5.97
C ARG A 178 -5.27 12.69 -6.97
N TYR A 179 -5.64 13.95 -7.13
CA TYR A 179 -4.97 14.89 -8.03
C TYR A 179 -3.45 14.85 -7.80
N GLU A 180 -2.69 14.74 -8.91
CA GLU A 180 -1.22 14.63 -8.96
C GLU A 180 -0.58 13.42 -8.26
N LYS A 181 -1.36 12.47 -7.73
CA LYS A 181 -0.81 11.29 -7.03
C LYS A 181 -0.96 10.03 -7.88
N LYS A 182 0.19 9.44 -8.22
CA LYS A 182 0.27 8.14 -8.90
C LYS A 182 -0.23 7.01 -7.98
N THR A 183 -0.98 6.08 -8.53
CA THR A 183 -1.33 4.81 -7.86
C THR A 183 -0.23 3.77 -8.02
N VAL A 184 -0.42 2.61 -7.40
CA VAL A 184 0.50 1.47 -7.56
C VAL A 184 0.54 1.03 -9.03
N PHE A 185 -0.62 1.01 -9.69
CA PHE A 185 -0.70 0.62 -11.10
C PHE A 185 -0.05 1.66 -12.01
N ASP A 186 -0.19 2.96 -11.71
CA ASP A 186 0.50 4.04 -12.44
C ASP A 186 2.03 3.91 -12.33
N ILE A 187 2.55 3.58 -11.14
CA ILE A 187 4.00 3.43 -10.92
C ILE A 187 4.54 2.18 -11.63
N LEU A 188 3.79 1.08 -11.61
CA LEU A 188 4.19 -0.19 -12.21
C LEU A 188 3.87 -0.30 -13.71
N GLY A 189 3.25 0.72 -14.31
CA GLY A 189 2.90 0.73 -15.74
C GLY A 189 1.83 -0.31 -16.11
N VAL A 190 0.96 -0.69 -15.16
CA VAL A 190 -0.12 -1.65 -15.42
C VAL A 190 -1.22 -0.93 -16.21
N VAL A 191 -1.70 -1.53 -17.31
CA VAL A 191 -2.81 -0.98 -18.09
C VAL A 191 -4.12 -1.21 -17.34
N TYR A 192 -4.92 -0.15 -17.13
CA TYR A 192 -6.25 -0.23 -16.53
C TYR A 192 -7.14 0.94 -16.98
N GLU A 193 -8.46 0.83 -16.83
CA GLU A 193 -9.45 1.89 -17.11
C GLU A 193 -9.26 3.05 -16.12
N TYR A 194 -8.42 4.01 -16.53
CA TYR A 194 -8.46 5.35 -16.00
C TYR A 194 -9.65 6.08 -16.62
N THR A 195 -10.63 6.46 -15.81
CA THR A 195 -11.63 7.43 -16.29
C THR A 195 -10.95 8.78 -16.28
N THR A 196 -10.27 9.12 -17.38
CA THR A 196 -10.01 10.51 -17.71
C THR A 196 -11.38 11.15 -17.80
N SER A 197 -11.74 12.02 -16.87
CA SER A 197 -12.71 13.05 -17.18
C SER A 197 -12.13 13.77 -18.39
N ALA A 198 -12.72 13.53 -19.56
CA ALA A 198 -12.38 14.26 -20.76
C ALA A 198 -12.56 15.75 -20.46
N HIS A 199 -11.47 16.45 -20.21
CA HIS A 199 -11.39 17.83 -20.66
C HIS A 199 -11.23 17.73 -22.17
N GLN A 200 -12.39 17.61 -22.85
CA GLN A 200 -12.50 18.10 -24.21
C GLN A 200 -12.11 19.57 -24.15
N VAL A 201 -10.87 19.85 -24.53
CA VAL A 201 -10.49 21.17 -24.99
C VAL A 201 -11.19 21.31 -26.34
N ALA A 202 -12.31 22.02 -26.32
CA ALA A 202 -12.91 22.60 -27.52
C ALA A 202 -12.16 23.89 -27.86
#